data_AF-A0AA35R840-F1
#
_entry.id   AF-A0AA35R840-F1
#
_cell.length_a   1.000
_cell.length_b   1.000
_cell.length_c   1.000
_cell.angle_alpha   90.00
_cell.angle_beta   90.00
_cell.angle_gamma   90.00
#
_symmetry.space_group_name_H-M   'P 1'
#
loop_
_entity.id
_entity.type
_entity.pdbx_description
1 polymer ?
#
loop_
_entity_poly.entity_id
_entity_poly.type
_entity_poly.pdbx_seq_one_letter_code
_entity_poly.pdbx_strand_id
1 'polypeptide(L)'
;YDQLKEFTLVRADDESWSSLDVNVGRGVLQRLERAKNAFFRRVKAGEKAGYPRFKSGRRWKTIEMAMVRPGMVRNGEVRIKGLPVIRIPSKRELPPSVDLKTLRVTRAGRRVTVSLGYEVDREPLPYNPACIGIDKGIIDRLALSSGQSMTADGDGSALEPYPAAGLEPAESPTSGQPLLSIEGQGVPPDVADYTVRRRVH
;
A
#
# COMPACT_ATOMS: atom_id res chain seq x y z
N TYR A 1 15.59 22.40 3.45
CA TYR A 1 15.83 22.08 2.02
C TYR A 1 17.31 21.75 1.76
N ASP A 2 18.21 22.13 2.69
CA ASP A 2 19.67 22.03 2.52
C ASP A 2 20.22 20.61 2.61
N GLN A 3 19.65 19.75 3.47
CA GLN A 3 20.10 18.36 3.62
C GLN A 3 20.01 17.53 2.32
N LEU A 4 19.03 17.82 1.44
CA LEU A 4 18.91 17.14 0.16
C LEU A 4 20.01 17.58 -0.83
N LYS A 5 20.45 18.83 -0.74
CA LYS A 5 21.56 19.37 -1.55
C LYS A 5 22.90 18.82 -1.04
N GLU A 6 23.11 18.84 0.28
CA GLU A 6 24.27 18.21 0.92
C GLU A 6 24.38 16.73 0.58
N PHE A 7 23.26 16.00 0.60
CA PHE A 7 23.26 14.58 0.21
C PHE A 7 23.67 14.38 -1.25
N THR A 8 23.36 15.30 -2.16
CA THR A 8 23.86 15.23 -3.54
C THR A 8 25.38 15.37 -3.61
N LEU A 9 25.98 16.23 -2.77
CA LEU A 9 27.43 16.38 -2.69
C LEU A 9 28.09 15.11 -2.13
N VAL A 10 27.58 14.58 -1.01
CA VAL A 10 28.08 13.33 -0.41
C VAL A 10 28.06 12.16 -1.41
N ARG A 11 27.05 12.11 -2.28
CA ARG A 11 26.96 11.08 -3.33
C ARG A 11 27.98 11.21 -4.45
N ALA A 12 28.50 12.42 -4.69
CA ALA A 12 29.56 12.63 -5.67
C ALA A 12 30.90 12.08 -5.15
N ASP A 13 31.12 12.19 -3.84
CA ASP A 13 32.38 11.82 -3.20
C ASP A 13 32.42 10.37 -2.69
N ASP A 14 31.26 9.75 -2.43
CA ASP A 14 31.16 8.38 -1.91
C ASP A 14 30.51 7.41 -2.92
N GLU A 15 31.32 6.49 -3.45
CA GLU A 15 30.90 5.48 -4.42
C GLU A 15 29.82 4.53 -3.89
N SER A 16 29.82 4.24 -2.58
CA SER A 16 28.82 3.37 -1.97
C SER A 16 27.42 3.98 -2.10
N TRP A 17 27.31 5.30 -1.95
CA TRP A 17 26.05 6.02 -2.15
C TRP A 17 25.74 6.23 -3.63
N SER A 18 26.74 6.52 -4.46
CA SER A 18 26.55 6.76 -5.90
C SER A 18 25.98 5.54 -6.64
N SER A 19 26.33 4.33 -6.18
CA SER A 19 25.84 3.05 -6.71
C SER A 19 24.34 2.80 -6.50
N LEU A 20 23.73 3.42 -5.48
CA LEU A 20 22.31 3.29 -5.15
C LEU A 20 21.45 4.33 -5.87
N ASP A 21 20.14 4.06 -6.02
CA ASP A 21 19.19 5.07 -6.46
C ASP A 21 19.12 6.25 -5.47
N VAL A 22 19.21 7.48 -5.97
CA VAL A 22 19.19 8.70 -5.16
C VAL A 22 17.93 8.81 -4.30
N ASN A 23 16.79 8.30 -4.77
CA ASN A 23 15.53 8.42 -4.07
C ASN A 23 15.45 7.52 -2.83
N VAL A 24 16.30 6.48 -2.73
CA VAL A 24 16.42 5.68 -1.51
C VAL A 24 16.96 6.55 -0.37
N GLY A 25 18.05 7.27 -0.60
CA GLY A 25 18.63 8.17 0.40
C GLY A 25 17.73 9.38 0.70
N ARG A 26 17.11 9.97 -0.33
CA ARG A 26 16.13 11.04 -0.14
C ARG A 26 14.94 10.60 0.71
N GLY A 27 14.47 9.36 0.55
CA GLY A 27 13.41 8.79 1.36
C GLY A 27 13.78 8.61 2.83
N VAL A 28 15.04 8.27 3.13
CA VAL A 28 15.56 8.24 4.51
C VAL A 28 15.51 9.65 5.12
N LEU A 29 15.97 10.67 4.39
CA LEU A 29 15.95 12.06 4.86
C LEU A 29 14.52 12.57 5.09
N GLN A 30 13.59 12.24 4.20
CA GLN A 30 12.17 12.59 4.40
C GLN A 30 11.57 11.88 5.62
N ARG A 31 11.96 10.63 5.90
CA ARG A 31 11.50 9.90 7.08
C ARG A 31 12.03 10.52 8.37
N LEU A 32 13.28 11.00 8.36
CA LEU A 32 13.86 11.78 9.44
C LEU A 32 13.08 13.08 9.66
N GLU A 33 12.83 13.83 8.58
CA GLU A 33 12.09 15.09 8.61
C GLU A 33 10.69 14.91 9.20
N ARG A 34 9.95 13.89 8.73
CA ARG A 34 8.63 13.54 9.29
C ARG A 34 8.70 13.22 10.78
N ALA A 35 9.73 12.51 11.22
CA ALA A 35 9.90 12.17 12.64
C ALA A 35 10.19 13.41 13.49
N LYS A 36 11.05 14.33 13.03
CA LYS A 36 11.33 15.61 13.70
C LYS A 36 10.09 16.50 13.74
N ASN A 37 9.38 16.64 12.62
CA ASN A 37 8.16 17.44 12.55
C ASN A 37 7.07 16.89 13.48
N ALA A 38 6.88 15.58 13.52
CA ALA A 38 5.95 14.95 14.47
C ALA A 38 6.36 15.18 15.93
N PHE A 39 7.65 15.16 16.25
CA PHE A 39 8.16 15.46 17.59
C PHE A 39 7.83 16.90 17.99
N PHE A 40 8.24 17.89 17.19
CA PHE A 40 8.01 19.30 17.51
C PHE A 40 6.52 19.67 17.55
N ARG A 41 5.70 19.04 16.70
CA ARG A 41 4.25 19.20 16.76
C ARG A 41 3.68 18.80 18.13
N ARG A 42 4.11 17.65 18.67
CA ARG A 42 3.64 17.17 20.00
C ARG A 42 4.14 18.04 21.13
N VAL A 43 5.40 18.48 21.06
CA VAL A 43 5.97 19.44 22.02
C VAL A 43 5.13 20.72 22.07
N LYS A 44 4.78 21.28 20.90
CA LYS A 44 3.93 22.48 20.82
C LYS A 44 2.52 22.27 21.38
N ALA A 45 1.98 21.05 21.28
CA ALA A 45 0.67 20.68 21.79
C ALA A 45 0.67 20.31 23.29
N GLY A 46 1.82 20.32 23.98
CA GLY A 46 1.93 19.90 25.38
C GLY A 46 1.77 18.37 25.58
N GLU A 47 1.84 17.58 24.51
CA GLU A 47 1.72 16.13 24.58
C GLU A 47 3.04 15.47 24.98
N LYS A 48 2.96 14.23 25.50
CA LYS A 48 4.15 13.41 25.76
C LYS A 48 4.90 13.11 24.45
N ALA A 49 6.04 13.78 24.26
CA ALA A 49 6.88 13.63 23.08
C ALA A 49 8.23 12.99 23.43
N GLY A 50 8.54 11.85 22.80
CA GLY A 50 9.89 11.27 22.84
C GLY A 50 10.71 11.76 21.64
N TYR A 51 11.97 12.12 21.86
CA TYR A 51 12.86 12.56 20.77
C TYR A 51 13.06 11.42 19.74
N PRO A 52 13.05 11.72 18.42
CA PRO A 52 13.28 10.71 17.39
C PRO A 52 14.61 10.00 17.58
N ARG A 53 14.59 8.65 17.51
CA ARG A 53 15.80 7.83 17.62
C ARG A 53 16.17 7.22 16.28
N PHE A 54 17.46 7.22 15.96
CA PHE A 54 17.97 6.49 14.81
C PHE A 54 17.76 4.98 15.01
N LYS A 55 17.36 4.31 13.94
CA LYS A 55 17.17 2.87 13.92
C LYS A 55 18.46 2.23 13.42
N SER A 56 18.98 1.25 14.17
CA SER A 56 20.16 0.50 13.77
C SER A 56 19.92 -0.22 12.43
N GLY A 57 20.98 -0.41 11.64
CA GLY A 57 20.91 -1.08 10.33
C GLY A 57 20.25 -2.46 10.41
N ARG A 58 20.54 -3.24 11.46
CA ARG A 58 19.92 -4.56 11.73
C ARG A 58 18.38 -4.50 11.83
N ARG A 59 17.83 -3.38 12.28
CA ARG A 59 16.39 -3.18 12.44
C ARG A 59 15.80 -2.41 11.25
N TRP A 60 16.60 -1.87 10.36
CA TRP A 60 16.14 -1.18 9.16
C TRP A 60 15.68 -2.20 8.12
N LYS A 61 14.37 -2.32 7.98
CA LYS A 61 13.72 -3.34 7.13
C LYS A 61 13.02 -2.75 5.92
N THR A 62 12.90 -1.42 5.84
CA THR A 62 12.03 -0.75 4.88
C THR A 62 12.77 0.37 4.19
N ILE A 63 12.84 0.32 2.87
CA ILE A 63 13.20 1.48 2.04
C ILE A 63 11.92 2.11 1.51
N GLU A 64 11.91 3.44 1.45
CA GLU A 64 10.78 4.23 0.97
C GLU A 64 11.31 5.25 -0.03
N MET A 65 10.60 5.43 -1.13
CA MET A 65 10.91 6.39 -2.19
C MET A 65 9.63 7.19 -2.44
N ALA A 66 9.69 8.50 -2.21
CA ALA A 66 8.55 9.41 -2.43
C ALA A 66 8.50 9.99 -3.85
N MET A 67 9.38 9.53 -4.72
CA MET A 67 9.39 9.84 -6.13
C MET A 67 9.69 8.54 -6.86
N VAL A 68 8.72 8.06 -7.62
CA VAL A 68 8.84 6.86 -8.45
C VAL A 68 8.98 7.32 -9.88
N ARG A 69 10.08 6.94 -10.53
CA ARG A 69 10.31 7.32 -11.94
C ARG A 69 9.47 6.43 -12.86
N PRO A 70 8.97 6.97 -13.99
CA PRO A 70 8.37 6.14 -15.03
C PRO A 70 9.29 4.97 -15.41
N GLY A 71 8.73 3.77 -15.56
CA GLY A 71 9.47 2.55 -15.89
C GLY A 71 10.18 1.86 -14.72
N MET A 72 10.22 2.45 -13.51
CA MET A 72 10.72 1.77 -12.31
C MET A 72 9.84 0.58 -11.90
N VAL A 73 8.55 0.66 -12.20
CA VAL A 73 7.58 -0.42 -12.01
C VAL A 73 6.96 -0.73 -13.38
N ARG A 74 7.21 -1.91 -13.93
CA ARG A 74 6.71 -2.32 -15.24
C ARG A 74 6.70 -3.85 -15.37
N ASN A 75 5.73 -4.41 -16.09
CA ASN A 75 5.67 -5.84 -16.41
C ASN A 75 5.77 -6.76 -15.17
N GLY A 76 5.17 -6.37 -14.04
CA GLY A 76 5.26 -7.15 -12.80
C GLY A 76 6.66 -7.15 -12.17
N GLU A 77 7.51 -6.19 -12.51
CA GLU A 77 8.84 -6.02 -11.92
C GLU A 77 9.03 -4.63 -11.33
N VAL A 78 9.83 -4.55 -10.28
CA VAL A 78 10.35 -3.30 -9.71
C VAL A 78 11.86 -3.29 -9.90
N ARG A 79 12.36 -2.25 -10.58
CA ARG A 79 13.78 -2.05 -10.90
C ARG A 79 14.30 -0.80 -10.23
N ILE A 80 15.09 -0.97 -9.18
CA ILE A 80 15.73 0.13 -8.44
C ILE A 80 17.23 0.00 -8.61
N LYS A 81 17.91 1.10 -8.97
CA LYS A 81 19.38 1.10 -9.12
C LYS A 81 20.04 0.63 -7.82
N GLY A 82 20.96 -0.33 -7.93
CA GLY A 82 21.70 -0.90 -6.81
C GLY A 82 20.95 -1.96 -6.01
N LEU A 83 19.77 -2.39 -6.47
CA LEU A 83 19.03 -3.51 -5.90
C LEU A 83 18.76 -4.58 -6.96
N PRO A 84 18.62 -5.87 -6.56
CA PRO A 84 18.12 -6.91 -7.44
C PRO A 84 16.75 -6.55 -8.01
N VAL A 85 16.43 -7.07 -9.20
CA VAL A 85 15.08 -6.97 -9.75
C VAL A 85 14.12 -7.67 -8.81
N ILE A 86 13.06 -6.98 -8.41
CA ILE A 86 12.04 -7.52 -7.51
C ILE A 86 10.83 -7.90 -8.35
N ARG A 87 10.49 -9.19 -8.39
CA ARG A 87 9.29 -9.68 -9.07
C ARG A 87 8.08 -9.51 -8.16
N ILE A 88 7.04 -8.89 -8.70
CA ILE A 88 5.74 -8.66 -8.08
C ILE A 88 4.65 -9.34 -8.94
N PRO A 89 4.50 -10.67 -8.85
CA PRO A 89 3.42 -11.37 -9.55
C PRO A 89 2.08 -10.80 -9.08
N SER A 90 1.41 -10.11 -10.00
CA SER A 90 0.27 -9.26 -9.68
C SER A 90 -1.03 -10.07 -9.63
N LYS A 91 -1.78 -10.01 -8.51
CA LYS A 91 -3.18 -10.46 -8.44
C LYS A 91 -4.18 -9.35 -8.79
N ARG A 92 -3.71 -8.10 -8.83
CA ARG A 92 -4.48 -6.87 -8.99
C ARG A 92 -3.68 -5.90 -9.84
N GLU A 93 -4.17 -5.66 -11.05
CA GLU A 93 -3.53 -4.76 -12.01
C GLU A 93 -3.50 -3.32 -11.48
N LEU A 94 -2.40 -2.63 -11.80
CA LEU A 94 -2.34 -1.18 -11.63
C LEU A 94 -3.22 -0.55 -12.71
N PRO A 95 -3.96 0.53 -12.42
CA PRO A 95 -4.66 1.27 -13.44
C PRO A 95 -3.69 1.66 -14.57
N PRO A 96 -4.13 1.63 -15.84
CA PRO A 96 -3.32 2.08 -16.97
C PRO A 96 -2.83 3.51 -16.71
N SER A 97 -1.55 3.77 -17.00
CA SER A 97 -0.94 5.11 -16.92
C SER A 97 -0.99 5.78 -15.55
N VAL A 98 -1.00 5.02 -14.45
CA VAL A 98 -1.04 5.60 -13.09
C VAL A 98 0.29 6.22 -12.66
N ASP A 99 0.23 7.46 -12.17
CA ASP A 99 1.37 8.15 -11.56
C ASP A 99 1.61 7.63 -10.13
N LEU A 100 2.62 6.76 -9.99
CA LEU A 100 3.05 6.28 -8.68
C LEU A 100 3.69 7.40 -7.86
N LYS A 101 3.09 7.74 -6.73
CA LYS A 101 3.59 8.76 -5.78
C LYS A 101 4.59 8.18 -4.80
N THR A 102 4.40 6.93 -4.37
CA THR A 102 5.28 6.30 -3.39
C THR A 102 5.55 4.85 -3.71
N LEU A 103 6.80 4.42 -3.50
CA LEU A 103 7.24 3.03 -3.54
C LEU A 103 7.88 2.69 -2.21
N ARG A 104 7.46 1.59 -1.59
CA ARG A 104 8.07 1.09 -0.36
C ARG A 104 8.40 -0.38 -0.51
N VAL A 105 9.63 -0.77 -0.19
CA VAL A 105 10.04 -2.18 -0.15
C VAL A 105 10.37 -2.53 1.29
N THR A 106 9.70 -3.54 1.84
CA THR A 106 9.84 -3.98 3.23
C THR A 106 10.25 -5.44 3.29
N ARG A 107 11.31 -5.76 4.02
CA ARG A 107 11.75 -7.14 4.25
C ARG A 107 11.27 -7.65 5.60
N ALA A 108 10.56 -8.78 5.61
CA ALA A 108 10.12 -9.50 6.80
C ALA A 108 10.58 -10.96 6.73
N GLY A 109 11.70 -11.26 7.41
CA GLY A 109 12.33 -12.58 7.31
C GLY A 109 12.80 -12.83 5.87
N ARG A 110 12.27 -13.90 5.27
CA ARG A 110 12.52 -14.25 3.85
C ARG A 110 11.57 -13.58 2.87
N ARG A 111 10.52 -12.91 3.36
CA ARG A 111 9.53 -12.24 2.51
C ARG A 111 9.94 -10.80 2.25
N VAL A 112 9.70 -10.37 1.02
CA VAL A 112 9.76 -8.97 0.62
C VAL A 112 8.35 -8.52 0.29
N THR A 113 7.96 -7.34 0.77
CA THR A 113 6.68 -6.72 0.46
C THR A 113 6.90 -5.41 -0.26
N VAL A 114 6.28 -5.24 -1.43
CA VAL A 114 6.28 -3.98 -2.18
C VAL A 114 4.96 -3.25 -1.95
N SER A 115 5.00 -2.00 -1.48
CA SER A 115 3.82 -1.14 -1.42
C SER A 115 3.91 -0.04 -2.47
N LEU A 116 2.88 0.03 -3.32
CA LEU A 116 2.74 1.05 -4.36
C LEU A 116 1.62 2.00 -3.96
N GLY A 117 1.93 3.29 -3.90
CA GLY A 117 0.98 4.34 -3.57
C GLY A 117 0.73 5.25 -4.76
N TYR A 118 -0.53 5.45 -5.07
CA TYR A 118 -0.98 6.39 -6.09
C TYR A 118 -2.31 7.02 -5.68
N GLU A 119 -2.63 8.11 -6.36
CA GLU A 119 -3.87 8.86 -6.17
C GLU A 119 -4.81 8.56 -7.33
N VAL A 120 -6.10 8.52 -7.04
CA VAL A 120 -7.15 8.33 -8.03
C VAL A 120 -8.31 9.20 -7.60
N ASP A 121 -8.96 9.80 -8.57
CA ASP A 121 -10.18 10.56 -8.33
C ASP A 121 -11.25 9.66 -7.70
N ARG A 122 -12.01 10.26 -6.80
CA ARG A 122 -13.17 9.61 -6.21
C ARG A 122 -14.30 9.68 -7.22
N GLU A 123 -14.71 8.53 -7.72
CA GLU A 123 -16.03 8.41 -8.32
C GLU A 123 -17.04 8.28 -7.18
N PRO A 124 -17.90 9.29 -6.95
CA PRO A 124 -18.96 9.18 -5.95
C PRO A 124 -19.87 8.03 -6.36
N LEU A 125 -20.13 7.13 -5.43
CA LEU A 125 -21.13 6.08 -5.63
C LEU A 125 -22.49 6.76 -5.86
N PRO A 126 -23.37 6.14 -6.67
CA PRO A 126 -24.74 6.61 -6.83
C PRO A 126 -25.36 6.86 -5.45
N TYR A 127 -26.13 7.94 -5.32
CA TYR A 127 -26.85 8.23 -4.09
C TYR A 127 -27.73 7.03 -3.74
N ASN A 128 -27.45 6.43 -2.58
CA ASN A 128 -28.24 5.34 -2.05
C ASN A 128 -29.09 5.87 -0.88
N PRO A 129 -30.44 5.95 -1.02
CA PRO A 129 -31.31 6.41 0.05
C PRO A 129 -31.36 5.44 1.25
N ALA A 130 -30.81 4.24 1.13
CA ALA A 130 -30.69 3.30 2.23
C ALA A 130 -29.62 3.76 3.23
N CYS A 131 -30.06 4.38 4.33
CA CYS A 131 -29.23 4.61 5.51
C CYS A 131 -29.16 3.31 6.30
N ILE A 132 -28.11 2.51 6.09
CA ILE A 132 -27.90 1.28 6.86
C ILE A 132 -26.83 1.55 7.92
N GLY A 133 -27.23 1.41 9.19
CA GLY A 133 -26.30 1.41 10.32
C GLY A 133 -25.51 0.11 10.33
N ILE A 134 -24.19 0.21 10.44
CA ILE A 134 -23.30 -0.93 10.62
C ILE A 134 -22.92 -1.01 12.09
N ASP A 135 -23.38 -2.05 12.81
CA ASP A 135 -22.89 -2.38 14.14
C ASP A 135 -21.88 -3.53 14.08
N LYS A 136 -20.81 -3.41 14.86
CA LYS A 136 -19.74 -4.39 14.95
C LYS A 136 -19.75 -5.00 16.34
N GLY A 137 -20.47 -6.10 16.50
CA GLY A 137 -20.55 -6.86 17.73
C GLY A 137 -19.39 -7.84 17.90
N ILE A 138 -19.26 -8.36 19.13
CA ILE A 138 -18.35 -9.46 19.46
C ILE A 138 -18.99 -10.82 19.09
N ILE A 139 -20.33 -10.89 19.13
CA ILE A 139 -21.13 -12.09 18.81
C ILE A 139 -21.41 -12.15 17.31
N ASP A 140 -21.94 -11.05 16.75
CA ASP A 140 -22.15 -10.88 15.31
C ASP A 140 -21.05 -10.01 14.72
N ARG A 141 -20.33 -10.53 13.72
CA ARG A 141 -19.24 -9.80 13.06
C ARG A 141 -19.73 -8.58 12.29
N LEU A 142 -21.00 -8.61 11.88
CA LEU A 142 -21.67 -7.52 11.19
C LEU A 142 -23.18 -7.65 11.44
N ALA A 143 -23.79 -6.60 11.99
CA ALA A 143 -25.25 -6.49 12.07
C ALA A 143 -25.68 -5.21 11.33
N LEU A 144 -26.65 -5.36 10.42
CA LEU A 144 -27.23 -4.27 9.63
C LEU A 144 -28.57 -3.87 10.24
N SER A 145 -28.90 -2.57 10.23
CA SER A 145 -30.23 -2.09 10.66
C SER A 145 -31.39 -2.60 9.79
N SER A 146 -31.09 -3.27 8.67
CA SER A 146 -32.05 -4.03 7.86
C SER A 146 -32.46 -5.38 8.50
N GLY A 147 -31.87 -5.77 9.63
CA GLY A 147 -32.13 -7.03 10.32
C GLY A 147 -31.27 -8.21 9.84
N GLN A 148 -30.39 -7.98 8.86
CA GLN A 148 -29.42 -8.98 8.41
C GLN A 148 -28.19 -8.98 9.33
N SER A 149 -27.71 -10.16 9.70
CA SER A 149 -26.46 -10.30 10.46
C SER A 149 -25.59 -11.43 9.89
N MET A 150 -24.28 -11.29 10.09
CA MET A 150 -23.30 -12.33 9.79
C MET A 150 -22.65 -12.77 11.10
N THR A 151 -22.93 -14.02 11.50
CA THR A 151 -22.37 -14.61 12.71
C THR A 151 -20.88 -14.91 12.52
N ALA A 152 -20.15 -15.07 13.63
CA ALA A 152 -18.71 -15.34 13.60
C ALA A 152 -18.32 -16.68 12.94
N ASP A 153 -19.28 -17.60 12.79
CA ASP A 153 -19.06 -18.98 12.34
C ASP A 153 -19.59 -19.25 10.91
N GLY A 154 -20.10 -18.24 10.20
CA GLY A 154 -20.71 -18.38 8.88
C GLY A 154 -19.74 -18.80 7.76
N ASP A 155 -20.20 -19.73 6.93
CA ASP A 155 -19.59 -20.43 5.79
C ASP A 155 -19.23 -19.54 4.57
N GLY A 156 -19.15 -18.22 4.75
CA GLY A 156 -18.80 -17.30 3.67
C GLY A 156 -19.87 -17.17 2.58
N SER A 157 -21.09 -17.66 2.80
CA SER A 157 -22.22 -17.32 1.93
C SER A 157 -22.42 -15.80 1.96
N ALA A 158 -22.21 -15.15 0.83
CA ALA A 158 -22.35 -13.71 0.69
C ALA A 158 -23.74 -13.28 1.18
N LEU A 159 -23.82 -12.17 1.92
CA LEU A 159 -25.08 -11.47 2.12
C LEU A 159 -25.68 -11.24 0.74
N GLU A 160 -26.88 -11.78 0.49
CA GLU A 160 -27.51 -11.62 -0.81
C GLU A 160 -27.60 -10.13 -1.15
N PRO A 161 -27.21 -9.72 -2.37
CA PRO A 161 -27.39 -8.34 -2.78
C PRO A 161 -28.87 -7.98 -2.68
N TYR A 162 -29.13 -6.81 -2.11
CA TYR A 162 -30.48 -6.26 -1.96
C TYR A 162 -31.24 -6.37 -3.30
N PRO A 163 -32.51 -6.81 -3.31
CA PRO A 163 -33.30 -6.74 -4.53
C PRO A 163 -33.44 -5.28 -4.91
N ALA A 164 -32.85 -4.90 -6.06
CA ALA A 164 -33.01 -3.58 -6.64
C ALA A 164 -34.50 -3.42 -7.02
N ALA A 165 -35.26 -2.72 -6.18
CA ALA A 165 -36.61 -2.32 -6.55
C ALA A 165 -36.50 -1.31 -7.71
N GLY A 166 -36.74 -1.77 -8.94
CA GLY A 166 -37.21 -0.93 -10.05
C GLY A 166 -36.17 -0.33 -11.01
N LEU A 167 -34.99 -0.93 -11.20
CA LEU A 167 -34.10 -0.59 -12.32
C LEU A 167 -33.88 -1.82 -13.19
N GLU A 168 -34.33 -1.74 -14.44
CA GLU A 168 -34.11 -2.74 -15.49
C GLU A 168 -32.62 -3.16 -15.56
N PRO A 169 -32.32 -4.46 -15.67
CA PRO A 169 -30.95 -4.95 -15.65
C PRO A 169 -30.22 -4.54 -16.94
N ALA A 170 -29.14 -3.76 -16.78
CA ALA A 170 -28.16 -3.63 -17.85
C ALA A 170 -27.54 -5.00 -18.12
N GLU A 171 -27.54 -5.38 -19.40
CA GLU A 171 -27.11 -6.68 -19.90
C GLU A 171 -25.70 -7.07 -19.40
N SER A 172 -25.59 -8.33 -19.01
CA SER A 172 -24.36 -8.95 -18.51
C SER A 172 -23.48 -9.39 -19.69
N PRO A 173 -22.18 -9.08 -19.73
CA PRO A 173 -21.27 -9.84 -20.58
C PRO A 173 -20.88 -11.15 -19.86
N THR A 174 -21.37 -12.22 -20.47
CA THR A 174 -21.07 -13.65 -20.38
C THR A 174 -19.81 -14.10 -19.61
N SER A 175 -20.10 -15.04 -18.70
CA SER A 175 -19.26 -16.06 -18.06
C SER A 175 -18.13 -16.64 -18.90
N GLY A 176 -16.96 -16.83 -18.25
CA GLY A 176 -16.00 -17.84 -18.67
C GLY A 176 -14.61 -17.66 -18.05
N GLN A 177 -14.38 -18.20 -16.84
CA GLN A 177 -13.31 -19.19 -16.55
C GLN A 177 -13.15 -19.48 -15.03
N PRO A 178 -12.76 -20.72 -14.66
CA PRO A 178 -12.90 -21.24 -13.30
C PRO A 178 -11.78 -20.81 -12.34
N LEU A 179 -12.14 -20.72 -11.05
CA LEU A 179 -11.22 -20.55 -9.92
C LEU A 179 -10.29 -21.76 -9.80
N LEU A 180 -9.01 -21.57 -10.13
CA LEU A 180 -7.96 -22.54 -9.85
C LEU A 180 -7.48 -22.38 -8.41
N SER A 181 -7.92 -23.31 -7.55
CA SER A 181 -7.28 -23.62 -6.28
C SER A 181 -5.84 -24.06 -6.53
N ILE A 182 -4.88 -23.42 -5.88
CA ILE A 182 -3.52 -23.95 -5.79
C ILE A 182 -3.13 -23.95 -4.32
N GLU A 183 -3.26 -25.13 -3.71
CA GLU A 183 -2.60 -25.46 -2.46
C GLU A 183 -1.08 -25.50 -2.65
N GLY A 184 -0.36 -25.04 -1.63
CA GLY A 184 0.98 -25.47 -1.27
C GLY A 184 2.07 -25.44 -2.33
N GLN A 185 2.77 -24.31 -2.48
CA GLN A 185 4.19 -24.31 -2.87
C GLN A 185 4.92 -23.10 -2.25
N GLY A 186 6.06 -23.36 -1.64
CA GLY A 186 6.88 -22.35 -0.97
C GLY A 186 7.31 -21.25 -1.93
N VAL A 187 7.09 -20.00 -1.52
CA VAL A 187 7.49 -18.80 -2.27
C VAL A 187 9.02 -18.80 -2.44
N PRO A 188 9.55 -18.77 -3.68
CA PRO A 188 10.98 -18.67 -3.92
C PRO A 188 11.52 -17.32 -3.44
N PRO A 189 12.82 -17.22 -3.09
CA PRO A 189 13.38 -16.05 -2.39
C PRO A 189 13.35 -14.73 -3.19
N ASP A 190 13.02 -14.78 -4.48
CA ASP A 190 12.94 -13.66 -5.42
C ASP A 190 11.52 -13.12 -5.66
N VAL A 191 10.50 -13.77 -5.09
CA VAL A 191 9.10 -13.36 -5.24
C VAL A 191 8.66 -12.55 -4.04
N ALA A 192 8.28 -11.29 -4.30
CA ALA A 192 7.76 -10.40 -3.28
C ALA A 192 6.22 -10.43 -3.26
N ASP A 193 5.66 -10.43 -2.06
CA ASP A 193 4.27 -10.03 -1.84
C ASP A 193 4.14 -8.54 -2.18
N TYR A 194 2.96 -8.08 -2.59
CA TYR A 194 2.77 -6.65 -2.83
C TYR A 194 1.41 -6.17 -2.35
N THR A 195 1.33 -4.88 -2.01
CA THR A 195 0.12 -4.22 -1.54
C THR A 195 -0.04 -2.90 -2.28
N VAL A 196 -1.15 -2.76 -2.98
CA VAL A 196 -1.52 -1.50 -3.62
C VAL A 196 -2.31 -0.65 -2.62
N ARG A 197 -1.82 0.56 -2.34
CA ARG A 197 -2.53 1.53 -1.50
C ARG A 197 -3.03 2.67 -2.37
N ARG A 198 -4.35 2.73 -2.54
CA ARG A 198 -5.04 3.87 -3.13
C ARG A 198 -5.22 4.95 -2.07
N ARG A 199 -4.82 6.18 -2.36
CA ARG A 199 -5.28 7.36 -1.62
C ARG A 199 -6.39 8.02 -2.43
N VAL A 200 -7.54 8.20 -1.81
CA VAL A 200 -8.70 8.90 -2.39
C VAL A 200 -8.71 10.29 -1.80
N HIS A 201 -8.83 11.31 -2.65
CA HIS A 201 -9.05 12.71 -2.25
C HIS A 201 -10.54 13.05 -2.36
#